data_AF-A0A660UE09-F1
#
_entry.id   AF-A0A660UE09-F1
#
_cell.length_a   1.000
_cell.length_b   1.000
_cell.length_c   1.000
_cell.angle_alpha   90.00
_cell.angle_beta   90.00
_cell.angle_gamma   90.00
#
_symmetry.space_group_name_H-M   'P 1'
#
loop_
_entity.id
_entity.type
_entity.pdbx_description
1 polymer ?
#
loop_
_entity_poly.entity_id
_entity_poly.type
_entity_poly.pdbx_seq_one_letter_code
_entity_poly.pdbx_strand_id
1 'polypeptide(L)' 'CFLEINTLDAESFKLKDNDMVRISSRKGNLKVKVKIKKDMPQGILFLPRFLKGVNILDNKVKIEKV' A
#
# COMPACT_ATOMS: atom_id res chain seq x y z
N CYS A 1 3.89 4.72 10.23
CA CYS A 1 2.69 4.06 9.68
C CYS A 1 3.05 3.40 8.36
N PHE A 2 2.44 2.26 8.06
CA PHE A 2 2.77 1.43 6.91
C PHE A 2 1.52 1.11 6.08
N LEU A 3 1.73 0.82 4.80
CA LEU A 3 0.79 0.08 3.98
C LEU A 3 0.94 -1.40 4.30
N GLU A 4 -0.09 -2.04 4.84
CA GLU A 4 -0.07 -3.48 5.04
C GLU A 4 -0.57 -4.19 3.78
N ILE A 5 0.16 -5.23 3.37
CA ILE A 5 -0.11 -6.02 2.16
C ILE A 5 0.15 -7.50 2.42
N ASN A 6 -0.62 -8.36 1.76
CA ASN A 6 -0.39 -9.81 1.77
C ASN A 6 0.96 -10.17 1.12
N THR A 7 1.53 -11.32 1.52
CA THR A 7 2.81 -11.82 1.00
C THR A 7 2.78 -12.11 -0.51
N LEU A 8 1.71 -12.74 -1.03
CA LEU A 8 1.55 -13.05 -2.45
C LEU A 8 1.44 -11.79 -3.32
N ASP A 9 0.72 -10.78 -2.84
CA ASP A 9 0.62 -9.51 -3.56
C ASP A 9 1.98 -8.79 -3.54
N ALA A 10 2.68 -8.77 -2.40
CA ALA A 10 4.02 -8.20 -2.30
C ALA A 10 5.01 -8.85 -3.27
N GLU A 11 4.99 -10.18 -3.41
CA GLU A 11 5.79 -10.91 -4.37
C GLU A 11 5.46 -10.52 -5.82
N SER A 12 4.18 -10.40 -6.15
CA SER A 12 3.72 -9.97 -7.49
C SER A 12 4.24 -8.57 -7.86
N PHE A 13 4.35 -7.67 -6.88
CA PHE A 13 4.90 -6.32 -7.04
C PHE A 13 6.41 -6.23 -6.78
N LYS A 14 7.09 -7.35 -6.49
CA LYS A 14 8.52 -7.42 -6.14
C LYS A 14 8.90 -6.48 -4.98
N LEU A 15 8.02 -6.38 -3.99
CA LEU A 15 8.18 -5.57 -2.79
C LEU A 15 8.84 -6.38 -1.67
N LYS A 16 9.64 -5.69 -0.87
CA LYS A 16 10.23 -6.17 0.38
C LYS A 16 9.68 -5.37 1.56
N ASP A 17 9.79 -5.94 2.76
CA ASP A 17 9.39 -5.22 3.98
C ASP A 17 10.17 -3.90 4.09
N ASN A 18 9.46 -2.83 4.42
CA ASN A 18 9.95 -1.44 4.48
C ASN A 18 10.29 -0.77 3.16
N ASP A 19 10.04 -1.40 2.00
CA ASP A 19 10.15 -0.72 0.71
C ASP A 19 9.26 0.52 0.67
N MET A 20 9.74 1.57 0.01
CA MET A 20 8.96 2.77 -0.22
C MET A 20 8.11 2.58 -1.48
N VAL A 21 6.81 2.81 -1.37
CA VAL A 21 5.89 2.77 -2.51
C VAL A 21 5.13 4.07 -2.65
N ARG A 22 4.75 4.38 -3.88
CA ARG A 22 3.75 5.39 -4.21
C ARG A 22 2.43 4.69 -4.49
N ILE A 23 1.40 5.09 -3.75
CA ILE A 23 0.01 4.67 -3.97
C ILE A 23 -0.69 5.81 -4.68
N SER A 24 -1.24 5.55 -5.86
CA SER A 24 -1.90 6.54 -6.70
C SER A 24 -3.36 6.15 -6.95
N SER A 25 -4.25 7.12 -6.81
CA SER A 25 -5.68 7.04 -7.15
C SER A 25 -6.03 8.22 -8.07
N ARG A 26 -7.26 8.25 -8.60
CA ARG A 26 -7.76 9.39 -9.38
C ARG A 26 -7.72 10.71 -8.61
N LYS A 27 -7.85 10.67 -7.29
CA LYS A 27 -7.93 11.85 -6.42
C LYS A 27 -6.57 12.35 -5.92
N GLY A 28 -5.49 11.57 -6.06
CA GLY A 28 -4.17 11.95 -5.58
C GLY A 28 -3.24 10.77 -5.38
N ASN A 29 -2.05 11.04 -4.84
CA ASN A 29 -1.06 10.02 -4.54
C ASN A 29 -0.38 10.23 -3.19
N LEU A 30 0.09 9.14 -2.59
CA LEU A 30 0.74 9.11 -1.29
C LEU A 30 1.97 8.20 -1.34
N LYS A 31 3.09 8.64 -0.76
CA LYS A 31 4.25 7.77 -0.54
C LYS A 31 4.21 7.17 0.86
N VAL A 32 4.40 5.86 1.00
CA VAL A 32 4.36 5.15 2.27
C VAL A 32 5.27 3.91 2.23
N LYS A 33 5.76 3.48 3.40
CA LYS A 33 6.50 2.22 3.53
C LYS A 33 5.56 1.03 3.57
N VAL A 34 5.99 -0.09 3.01
CA VAL A 34 5.22 -1.34 3.01
C VAL A 34 5.54 -2.16 4.26
N LYS A 35 4.51 -2.81 4.82
CA LYS A 35 4.65 -3.88 5.82
C LYS A 35 4.00 -5.14 5.26
N ILE A 36 4.78 -6.21 5.10
CA ILE A 36 4.26 -7.46 4.58
C ILE A 36 3.69 -8.28 5.74
N LYS A 37 2.45 -8.76 5.59
CA LYS A 37 1.78 -9.65 6.56
C LYS A 37 1.31 -10.94 5.90
N LYS A 38 1.42 -12.06 6.62
CA LYS A 38 0.93 -13.37 6.16
C LYS A 38 -0.57 -13.52 6.35
N ASP A 39 -1.12 -13.01 7.45
CA ASP A 39 -2.52 -13.20 7.85
C ASP A 39 -3.50 -12.19 7.22
N MET A 40 -3.11 -11.59 6.11
CA MET A 40 -3.92 -10.59 5.41
C MET A 40 -4.54 -11.21 4.16
N PRO A 41 -5.84 -10.99 3.85
CA PRO A 41 -6.41 -11.49 2.61
C PRO A 41 -5.69 -10.91 1.38
N GLN A 42 -5.48 -11.76 0.37
CA GLN A 42 -4.93 -11.33 -0.91
C GLN A 42 -5.88 -10.35 -1.63
N GLY A 43 -5.32 -9.37 -2.34
CA GLY A 43 -6.03 -8.33 -3.07
C GLY A 43 -6.54 -7.18 -2.19
N ILE A 44 -6.30 -7.22 -0.88
CA ILE A 44 -6.66 -6.16 0.05
C ILE A 44 -5.39 -5.40 0.44
N LEU A 45 -5.53 -4.08 0.52
CA LEU A 45 -4.53 -3.15 1.01
C LEU A 45 -5.08 -2.46 2.26
N PHE A 46 -4.28 -2.37 3.31
CA PHE A 46 -4.70 -1.72 4.55
C PHE A 46 -3.83 -0.52 4.85
N LEU A 47 -4.48 0.63 5.01
CA LEU A 47 -3.87 1.89 5.39
C LEU A 47 -4.58 2.44 6.64
N PRO A 48 -3.84 2.83 7.68
CA PRO A 48 -4.44 3.49 8.83
C PRO A 48 -5.03 4.85 8.45
N ARG A 49 -6.27 5.13 8.88
CA ARG A 49 -6.98 6.40 8.61
C ARG A 49 -6.22 7.65 9.08
N PHE A 50 -5.44 7.53 10.16
CA PHE A 50 -4.66 8.64 10.72
C PHE A 50 -3.37 8.95 9.94
N LEU A 51 -3.04 8.18 8.90
CA LEU A 51 -1.93 8.51 8.01
C LEU A 51 -2.30 9.74 7.17
N LYS A 52 -1.47 10.78 7.26
CA LYS A 52 -1.66 12.04 6.53
C LYS A 52 -1.76 11.78 5.03
N GLY A 53 -2.80 12.29 4.40
CA GLY A 53 -3.03 12.15 2.97
C GLY A 53 -3.82 10.89 2.56
N VAL A 54 -4.19 9.98 3.46
CA VAL A 54 -5.00 8.80 3.08
C VAL A 54 -6.38 9.19 2.53
N ASN A 55 -6.97 10.28 3.04
CA ASN A 55 -8.29 10.76 2.61
C ASN A 55 -8.33 11.23 1.14
N ILE A 56 -7.17 11.36 0.47
CA ILE A 56 -7.09 11.72 -0.95
C ILE A 56 -7.14 10.48 -1.86
N LEU A 57 -7.19 9.28 -1.32
CA LEU A 57 -7.28 8.04 -2.08
C LEU A 57 -8.75 7.59 -2.19
N ASP A 58 -9.10 6.96 -3.32
CA ASP A 58 -10.36 6.22 -3.49
C ASP A 58 -10.10 4.71 -3.52
N ASN A 59 -11.14 3.90 -3.67
CA ASN A 59 -11.04 2.43 -3.63
C ASN A 59 -10.24 1.83 -4.80
N LYS A 60 -9.88 2.61 -5.84
CA LYS A 60 -9.10 2.14 -6.98
C LYS A 60 -7.70 2.77 -6.92
N VAL A 61 -6.74 1.96 -6.50
CA VAL A 61 -5.35 2.39 -6.34
C VAL A 61 -4.40 1.61 -7.26
N LYS A 62 -3.31 2.26 -7.64
CA LYS A 62 -2.13 1.67 -8.27
C LYS A 62 -0.95 1.79 -7.33
N ILE A 63 -0.10 0.78 -7.27
CA ILE A 63 1.12 0.76 -6.45
C ILE A 63 2.34 0.78 -7.38
N GLU A 64 3.28 1.67 -7.09
CA GLU A 64 4.56 1.78 -7.77
C GLU A 64 5.69 1.78 -6.74
N LYS A 65 6.73 0.97 -6.95
CA LYS A 65 7.94 1.01 -6.12
C LYS A 65 8.74 2.27 -6.46
N VAL A 66 9.17 3.00 -5.43
CA VAL A 66 9.96 4.25 -5.54
C VAL A 66 11.44 3.95 -5.41
#